data_AF-A0AB37WD98-F1
#
_entry.id   AF-A0AB37WD98-F1
#
_cell.length_a   1.000
_cell.length_b   1.000
_cell.length_c   1.000
_cell.angle_alpha   90.00
_cell.angle_beta   90.00
_cell.angle_gamma   90.00
#
_symmetry.space_group_name_H-M   'P 1'
#
loop_
_entity.id
_entity.type
_entity.pdbx_description
1 polymer ?
#
loop_
_entity_poly.entity_id
_entity_poly.type
_entity_poly.pdbx_seq_one_letter_code
_entity_poly.pdbx_strand_id
1 'polypeptide(L)'
;MLPRVETKAVDIGTLLQYTFTDKRIAVEAVQMAAPQIACLYNNTFESLDNNKRLSVLGDAVLAKVLCSAWFEARSSTGRVRSQAQWTQLRNEMLSNFDHTLLTVTSQPPLFPS
;
A
#
# COMPACT_ATOMS: atom_id res chain seq x y z
N MET A 1 10.03 5.11 -22.87
CA MET A 1 10.53 6.18 -21.98
C MET A 1 10.60 5.60 -20.57
N LEU A 2 11.73 5.74 -19.86
CA LEU A 2 11.84 5.19 -18.50
C LEU A 2 11.01 6.01 -17.49
N PRO A 3 10.39 5.37 -16.48
CA PRO A 3 9.65 6.09 -15.45
C PRO A 3 10.61 6.93 -14.60
N ARG A 4 10.24 8.19 -14.36
CA ARG A 4 10.92 9.08 -13.41
C ARG A 4 10.31 8.91 -12.02
N VAL A 5 11.14 8.59 -11.03
CA VAL A 5 10.69 8.31 -9.66
C VAL A 5 10.06 9.55 -9.02
N GLU A 6 10.59 10.74 -9.30
CA GLU A 6 10.16 11.99 -8.68
C GLU A 6 8.74 12.35 -9.09
N THR A 7 8.44 12.28 -10.39
CA THR A 7 7.11 12.56 -10.93
C THR A 7 6.09 11.59 -10.34
N LYS A 8 6.39 10.28 -10.40
CA LYS A 8 5.47 9.27 -9.87
C LYS A 8 5.23 9.40 -8.37
N ALA A 9 6.26 9.69 -7.58
CA ALA A 9 6.12 9.86 -6.15
C ALA A 9 5.28 11.09 -5.79
N VAL A 10 5.35 12.16 -6.58
CA VAL A 10 4.48 13.34 -6.42
C VAL A 10 3.04 12.97 -6.70
N ASP A 11 2.76 12.28 -7.81
CA ASP A 11 1.38 11.87 -8.17
C ASP A 11 0.75 11.01 -7.06
N ILE A 12 1.49 10.02 -6.56
CA ILE A 12 1.06 9.14 -5.46
C ILE A 12 0.87 9.96 -4.18
N GLY A 13 1.80 10.86 -3.87
CA GLY A 13 1.72 11.71 -2.69
C GLY A 13 0.51 12.65 -2.71
N THR A 14 0.16 13.20 -3.88
CA THR A 14 -1.06 14.00 -4.05
C THR A 14 -2.32 13.19 -3.79
N LEU A 15 -2.39 11.95 -4.32
CA LEU A 15 -3.53 11.06 -4.08
C LEU A 15 -3.71 10.73 -2.58
N LEU A 16 -2.61 10.49 -1.87
CA LEU A 16 -2.61 10.11 -0.46
C LEU A 16 -2.61 11.30 0.51
N GLN A 17 -2.53 12.53 -0.02
CA GLN A 17 -2.28 13.75 0.77
C GLN A 17 -1.06 13.61 1.70
N TYR A 18 -0.01 12.92 1.22
CA TYR A 18 1.18 12.57 1.98
C TYR A 18 2.44 12.88 1.19
N THR A 19 3.40 13.56 1.82
CA THR A 19 4.71 13.85 1.21
C THR A 19 5.73 12.81 1.67
N PHE A 20 6.16 11.96 0.74
CA PHE A 20 7.19 10.96 0.99
C PHE A 20 8.58 11.61 1.15
N THR A 21 9.25 11.30 2.26
CA THR A 21 10.66 11.67 2.47
C THR A 21 11.56 10.93 1.48
N ASP A 22 11.39 9.61 1.38
CA ASP A 22 12.02 8.79 0.33
C ASP A 22 11.00 8.48 -0.77
N LYS A 23 11.16 9.15 -1.91
CA LYS A 23 10.28 9.02 -3.08
C LYS A 23 10.34 7.63 -3.70
N ARG A 24 11.42 6.87 -3.50
CA ARG A 24 11.58 5.53 -4.07
C ARG A 24 10.58 4.55 -3.47
N ILE A 25 10.32 4.67 -2.16
CA ILE A 25 9.35 3.82 -1.46
C ILE A 25 7.95 3.95 -2.05
N ALA A 26 7.54 5.17 -2.40
CA ALA A 26 6.22 5.41 -3.01
C ALA A 26 6.10 4.67 -4.35
N VAL A 27 7.13 4.77 -5.20
CA VAL A 27 7.12 4.15 -6.53
C VAL A 27 7.30 2.64 -6.46
N GLU A 28 8.11 2.15 -5.51
CA GLU A 28 8.29 0.71 -5.26
C GLU A 28 6.97 0.09 -4.80
N ALA A 29 6.23 0.76 -3.90
CA ALA A 29 4.97 0.26 -3.37
C ALA A 29 3.89 0.00 -4.44
N VAL A 30 3.87 0.81 -5.50
CA VAL A 30 2.91 0.67 -6.61
C VAL A 30 3.44 -0.20 -7.76
N GLN A 31 4.70 -0.64 -7.70
CA GLN A 31 5.30 -1.41 -8.77
C GLN A 31 5.00 -2.91 -8.63
N MET A 32 4.18 -3.43 -9.55
CA MET A 32 3.74 -4.83 -9.57
C MET A 32 4.19 -5.62 -10.81
N ALA A 33 4.75 -4.97 -11.84
CA ALA A 33 4.87 -5.57 -13.17
C ALA A 33 5.93 -6.69 -13.28
N ALA A 34 7.16 -6.42 -12.82
CA ALA A 34 8.30 -7.33 -12.95
C ALA A 34 9.09 -7.37 -11.64
N PRO A 35 9.92 -8.41 -11.37
CA PRO A 35 10.74 -8.48 -10.17
C PRO A 35 11.57 -7.22 -9.91
N GLN A 36 12.02 -6.59 -11.00
CA GLN A 36 12.76 -5.34 -11.00
C GLN A 36 12.49 -4.57 -12.29
N ILE A 37 12.51 -3.23 -12.23
CA ILE A 37 12.49 -2.36 -13.41
C ILE A 37 13.59 -1.32 -13.35
N ALA A 38 14.01 -0.81 -14.51
CA ALA A 38 14.85 0.36 -14.59
C ALA A 38 14.01 1.64 -14.45
N CYS A 39 14.48 2.59 -13.64
CA CYS A 39 13.89 3.91 -13.47
C CYS A 39 14.96 4.99 -13.48
N LEU A 40 14.54 6.23 -13.73
CA LEU A 40 15.40 7.40 -13.56
C LEU A 40 15.12 8.03 -12.20
N TYR A 41 16.16 8.19 -11.39
CA TYR A 41 16.12 8.90 -10.10
C TYR A 41 17.31 9.84 -9.99
N ASN A 42 17.06 11.12 -9.75
CA ASN A 42 18.07 12.19 -9.75
C ASN A 42 18.99 12.14 -10.98
N ASN A 43 18.40 11.95 -12.17
CA ASN A 43 19.10 11.74 -13.45
C ASN A 43 20.07 10.54 -13.51
N THR A 44 20.02 9.65 -12.52
CA THR A 44 20.77 8.39 -12.50
C THR A 44 19.85 7.23 -12.86
N PHE A 45 20.38 6.26 -13.59
CA PHE A 45 19.67 5.01 -13.88
C PHE A 45 19.78 4.12 -12.65
N GLU A 46 18.64 3.81 -12.05
CA GLU A 46 18.54 2.92 -10.90
C GLU A 46 17.58 1.77 -11.21
N SER A 47 17.76 0.68 -10.47
CA SER A 47 16.86 -0.46 -10.50
C SER A 47 15.92 -0.41 -9.31
N LEU A 48 14.62 -0.51 -9.56
CA LEU A 48 13.59 -0.54 -8.54
C LEU A 48 12.98 -1.93 -8.45
N ASP A 49 12.95 -2.50 -7.25
CA ASP A 49 12.35 -3.80 -6.99
C ASP A 49 10.81 -3.72 -7.04
N ASN A 50 10.15 -4.88 -7.06
CA ASN A 50 8.70 -4.93 -6.90
C ASN A 50 8.26 -4.76 -5.45
N ASN A 51 6.97 -4.47 -5.27
CA ASN A 51 6.38 -4.20 -3.97
C ASN A 51 6.28 -5.40 -3.02
N LYS A 52 6.77 -6.61 -3.36
CA LYS A 52 6.52 -7.83 -2.58
C LYS A 52 6.99 -7.69 -1.13
N ARG A 53 8.19 -7.13 -0.92
CA ARG A 53 8.74 -6.93 0.42
C ARG A 53 7.95 -5.89 1.21
N LEU A 54 7.54 -4.81 0.55
CA LEU A 54 6.70 -3.78 1.15
C LEU A 54 5.29 -4.28 1.47
N SER A 55 4.73 -5.19 0.66
CA SER A 55 3.44 -5.83 0.93
C SER A 55 3.49 -6.67 2.20
N VAL A 56 4.51 -7.53 2.38
CA VAL A 56 4.68 -8.32 3.62
C VAL A 56 4.82 -7.42 4.85
N LEU A 57 5.57 -6.32 4.73
CA LEU A 57 5.68 -5.34 5.81
C LEU A 57 4.34 -4.63 6.08
N GLY A 58 3.63 -4.24 5.04
CA GLY A 58 2.32 -3.59 5.10
C GLY A 58 1.30 -4.45 5.84
N ASP A 59 1.24 -5.74 5.54
CA ASP A 59 0.35 -6.69 6.21
C ASP A 59 0.62 -6.78 7.72
N ALA A 60 1.90 -6.85 8.11
CA ALA A 60 2.29 -6.89 9.51
C ALA A 60 1.96 -5.59 10.25
N VAL A 61 2.20 -4.44 9.62
CA VAL A 61 1.87 -3.13 10.19
C VAL A 61 0.35 -2.96 10.33
N LEU A 62 -0.41 -3.34 9.30
CA LEU A 62 -1.87 -3.28 9.32
C LEU A 62 -2.44 -4.18 10.41
N ALA A 63 -1.94 -5.40 10.55
CA ALA A 63 -2.32 -6.32 11.62
C ALA A 63 -2.07 -5.71 13.01
N LYS A 64 -0.90 -5.07 13.21
CA LYS A 64 -0.59 -4.37 14.46
C LYS A 64 -1.56 -3.23 14.73
N VAL A 65 -1.79 -2.34 13.76
CA VAL A 65 -2.68 -1.18 13.91
C VAL A 65 -4.11 -1.62 14.23
N LEU A 66 -4.61 -2.64 13.53
CA LEU A 66 -5.92 -3.22 13.79
C LEU A 66 -5.98 -3.80 15.21
N CYS A 67 -4.98 -4.57 15.64
CA CYS A 67 -4.94 -5.11 17.00
C CYS A 67 -4.90 -4.01 18.09
N SER A 68 -4.13 -2.94 17.87
CA SER A 68 -4.11 -1.77 18.76
C SER A 68 -5.49 -1.10 18.83
N ALA A 69 -6.11 -0.86 17.67
CA ALA A 69 -7.45 -0.29 17.60
C ALA A 69 -8.49 -1.17 18.31
N TRP A 70 -8.39 -2.49 18.20
CA TRP A 70 -9.26 -3.41 18.95
C TRP A 70 -9.05 -3.33 20.47
N PHE A 71 -7.80 -3.28 20.91
CA PHE A 71 -7.47 -3.17 22.33
C PHE A 71 -8.04 -1.88 22.95
N GLU A 72 -7.97 -0.78 22.21
CA GLU A 72 -8.49 0.52 22.63
C GLU A 72 -10.02 0.64 22.46
N ALA A 73 -10.60 -0.07 21.49
CA ALA A 73 -12.03 -0.03 21.19
C ALA A 73 -12.86 -0.65 22.32
N ARG A 74 -13.45 0.21 23.14
CA ARG A 74 -14.55 -0.16 24.04
C ARG A 74 -15.88 0.03 23.31
N SER A 75 -16.81 -0.90 23.50
CA SER A 75 -18.21 -0.73 23.07
C SER A 75 -18.82 0.53 23.70
N SER A 76 -19.88 1.07 23.10
CA SER A 76 -20.75 2.11 23.70
C SER A 76 -21.31 1.72 25.09
N THR A 77 -21.28 0.42 25.41
CA THR A 77 -21.64 -0.14 26.73
C THR A 77 -20.44 -0.36 27.66
N GLY A 78 -19.24 0.08 27.27
CA GLY A 78 -17.98 -0.14 27.99
C GLY A 78 -17.39 -1.54 27.86
N ARG A 79 -18.06 -2.46 27.16
CA ARG A 79 -17.62 -3.86 27.00
C ARG A 79 -16.54 -4.00 25.93
N VAL A 80 -15.51 -4.78 26.23
CA VAL A 80 -14.45 -5.17 25.28
C VAL A 80 -15.02 -6.22 24.32
N ARG A 81 -14.78 -6.07 23.01
CA ARG A 81 -15.18 -7.09 22.03
C ARG A 81 -14.42 -8.38 22.28
N SER A 82 -15.09 -9.53 22.20
CA SER A 82 -14.42 -10.82 22.34
C SER A 82 -13.45 -11.06 21.18
N GLN A 83 -12.44 -11.90 21.42
CA GLN A 83 -11.46 -12.29 20.39
C GLN A 83 -12.13 -12.86 19.14
N ALA A 84 -13.21 -13.62 19.29
CA ALA A 84 -13.95 -14.21 18.17
C ALA A 84 -14.62 -13.13 17.30
N GLN A 85 -15.29 -12.16 17.93
CA GLN A 85 -15.92 -11.03 17.24
C GLN A 85 -14.89 -10.15 16.53
N TRP A 86 -13.73 -9.95 17.15
CA TRP A 86 -12.63 -9.22 16.55
C TRP A 86 -12.05 -9.97 15.34
N THR A 87 -11.82 -11.27 15.47
CA THR A 87 -11.27 -12.10 14.38
C THR A 87 -12.19 -12.06 13.16
N GLN A 88 -13.50 -12.14 13.37
CA GLN A 88 -14.48 -12.02 12.29
C GLN A 88 -14.43 -10.64 11.62
N LEU A 89 -14.51 -9.55 12.39
CA LEU A 89 -14.43 -8.18 11.85
C LEU A 89 -13.14 -7.93 11.08
N ARG A 90 -12.00 -8.37 11.63
CA ARG A 90 -10.69 -8.25 10.98
C ARG A 90 -10.71 -8.94 9.62
N ASN A 91 -11.21 -10.17 9.57
CA ASN A 91 -11.26 -10.93 8.32
C ASN A 91 -12.18 -10.27 7.29
N GLU A 92 -13.32 -9.70 7.71
CA GLU A 92 -14.24 -8.94 6.83
C GLU A 92 -13.58 -7.65 6.30
N MET A 93 -12.85 -6.91 7.15
CA MET A 93 -12.16 -5.69 6.74
C MET A 93 -11.02 -5.99 5.76
N LEU A 94 -10.25 -7.05 6.00
CA LEU A 94 -9.13 -7.44 5.13
C LEU A 94 -9.61 -8.07 3.82
N SER A 95 -10.67 -8.89 3.83
CA SER A 95 -11.20 -9.50 2.60
C SER A 95 -11.77 -8.48 1.61
N ASN A 96 -12.33 -7.38 2.11
CA ASN A 96 -12.83 -6.29 1.27
C ASN A 96 -11.69 -5.43 0.69
N PHE A 97 -10.56 -5.38 1.39
CA PHE A 97 -9.36 -4.67 0.94
C PHE A 97 -8.70 -5.39 -0.25
N ASP A 98 -8.62 -6.72 -0.21
CA ASP A 98 -8.09 -7.53 -1.31
C ASP A 98 -8.88 -7.35 -2.62
N HIS A 99 -10.22 -7.25 -2.54
CA HIS A 99 -11.05 -7.22 -3.75
C HIS A 99 -11.08 -5.85 -4.46
N THR A 100 -10.87 -4.74 -3.73
CA THR A 100 -11.01 -3.39 -4.29
C THR A 100 -9.69 -2.79 -4.78
N LEU A 101 -8.55 -3.12 -4.17
CA LEU A 101 -7.23 -2.63 -4.62
C LEU A 101 -6.66 -3.40 -5.82
N LEU A 102 -7.01 -4.67 -5.99
CA LEU A 102 -6.61 -5.45 -7.17
C LEU A 102 -7.34 -4.99 -8.44
N THR A 103 -8.57 -4.45 -8.32
CA THR A 103 -9.36 -4.01 -9.48
C THR A 103 -8.87 -2.66 -10.03
N VAL A 104 -8.35 -1.77 -9.17
CA VAL A 104 -7.80 -0.46 -9.60
C VAL A 104 -6.41 -0.61 -10.21
N THR A 105 -5.68 -1.68 -9.89
CA THR A 105 -4.30 -1.90 -10.34
C THR A 105 -4.18 -2.87 -11.53
N SER A 106 -5.26 -3.53 -11.92
CA SER A 106 -5.31 -4.44 -13.07
C SER A 106 -5.53 -3.77 -14.44
N GLN A 107 -5.72 -2.44 -14.50
CA GLN A 107 -5.74 -1.73 -15.79
C GLN A 107 -4.34 -1.21 -16.13
N PRO A 108 -3.65 -1.76 -17.16
CA PRO A 108 -2.45 -1.14 -17.67
C PRO A 108 -2.80 0.26 -18.21
N PRO A 109 -1.97 1.30 -17.95
CA PRO A 109 -2.18 2.60 -18.56
C PRO A 109 -2.11 2.44 -20.09
N LEU A 110 -3.23 2.70 -20.76
CA LEU A 110 -3.29 2.85 -22.20
C LEU A 110 -2.51 4.12 -22.56
N PHE A 111 -1.30 3.97 -23.08
CA PHE A 111 -0.56 5.06 -23.68
C PHE A 111 -1.13 5.34 -25.08
N PRO A 112 -1.57 6.57 -25.40
CA PRO A 112 -1.84 6.95 -26.78
C PRO A 112 -0.52 7.11 -27.55
N SER A 113 -0.53 6.61 -28.79
CA SER A 113 0.53 6.68 -29.81
C SER A 113 0.80 8.09 -30.31
#